data_AF-A0A919HEC5-F1
#
_entry.id   AF-A0A919HEC5-F1
#
_cell.length_a   1.000
_cell.length_b   1.000
_cell.length_c   1.000
_cell.angle_alpha   90.00
_cell.angle_beta   90.00
_cell.angle_gamma   90.00
#
_symmetry.space_group_name_H-M   'P 1'
#
loop_
_entity.id
_entity.type
_entity.pdbx_description
1 polymer ?
#
loop_
_entity_poly.entity_id
_entity_poly.type
_entity_poly.pdbx_seq_one_letter_code
_entity_poly.pdbx_strand_id
1 'polypeptide(L)'
;MPSHSTEATEPDGPTESARPSESGKPTEPGRPSESGKPSEPAGPDAYESYRKTVADSFQQWYSSGRDSWSKGGVKSRVTEFIVESAPAAAPGKRRRVLDIGCGRGYQTAEFAEDLDADVVGLDLLDVWDPPAVERGSLLFRQGDFLDFHDGPMDLLVDGGCLHHQRRDDWEPWVRHGARLLRPGGVWAVNIFLSPDGDVVTKQLADGRHNWWLTEEAVTALFEACGLAFSGSEEVDRNFQYEGHWLKYLTLAFTRTSGGEPCIS
;
A
#
# COMPACT_ATOMS: atom_id res chain seq x y z
N MET A 1 -14.47 -68.10 -38.35
CA MET A 1 -15.16 -68.33 -39.65
C MET A 1 -16.61 -68.72 -39.35
N PRO A 2 -17.63 -68.13 -39.98
CA PRO A 2 -17.74 -66.83 -40.70
C PRO A 2 -18.82 -65.92 -40.05
N SER A 3 -18.65 -64.59 -39.95
CA SER A 3 -18.95 -63.50 -40.93
C SER A 3 -20.42 -63.39 -41.37
N HIS A 4 -21.03 -62.21 -41.17
CA HIS A 4 -21.39 -61.32 -42.28
C HIS A 4 -21.64 -59.88 -41.80
N SER A 5 -21.02 -58.97 -42.53
CA SER A 5 -21.04 -57.51 -42.43
C SER A 5 -22.38 -56.90 -42.84
N THR A 6 -22.64 -55.66 -42.42
CA THR A 6 -23.35 -54.70 -43.26
C THR A 6 -22.89 -53.27 -42.95
N GLU A 7 -22.79 -52.53 -44.04
CA GLU A 7 -22.19 -51.23 -44.29
C GLU A 7 -23.17 -50.10 -43.97
N ALA A 8 -22.67 -48.95 -43.50
CA ALA A 8 -23.48 -47.73 -43.39
C ALA A 8 -22.77 -46.59 -44.11
N THR A 9 -23.48 -46.06 -45.10
CA THR A 9 -23.10 -45.08 -46.11
C THR A 9 -23.27 -43.65 -45.58
N GLU A 10 -22.31 -42.77 -45.87
CA GLU A 10 -22.42 -41.31 -45.68
C GLU A 10 -23.42 -40.69 -46.68
N PRO A 11 -23.93 -39.49 -46.39
CA PRO A 11 -24.22 -38.55 -47.46
C PRO A 11 -23.50 -37.20 -47.30
N ASP A 12 -23.06 -36.74 -48.47
CA ASP A 12 -22.45 -35.46 -48.82
C ASP A 12 -23.26 -34.22 -48.42
N GLY A 13 -22.55 -33.11 -48.29
CA GLY A 13 -23.03 -31.84 -47.75
C GLY A 13 -23.78 -30.93 -48.74
N PRO A 14 -24.02 -29.66 -48.39
CA PRO A 14 -24.44 -28.66 -49.36
C PRO A 14 -23.48 -27.45 -49.48
N THR A 15 -23.03 -27.26 -50.72
CA THR A 15 -23.01 -26.03 -51.55
C THR A 15 -22.94 -24.63 -50.91
N GLU A 16 -21.94 -23.88 -51.39
CA GLU A 16 -21.74 -22.44 -51.25
C GLU A 16 -22.50 -21.66 -52.34
N SER A 17 -23.28 -20.64 -51.96
CA SER A 17 -23.30 -19.36 -52.71
C SER A 17 -24.11 -18.24 -52.06
N ALA A 18 -23.53 -17.05 -52.19
CA ALA A 18 -24.11 -15.70 -52.22
C ALA A 18 -24.33 -14.93 -50.91
N ARG A 19 -23.42 -13.96 -50.71
CA ARG A 19 -23.45 -12.80 -49.80
C ARG A 19 -24.61 -11.85 -50.13
N PRO A 20 -25.17 -11.16 -49.11
CA PRO A 20 -25.26 -9.70 -49.25
C PRO A 20 -24.88 -8.89 -47.99
N SER A 21 -24.32 -7.72 -48.29
CA SER A 21 -24.26 -6.44 -47.55
C SER A 21 -23.77 -6.38 -46.09
N GLU A 22 -22.68 -5.62 -45.93
CA GLU A 22 -22.20 -5.03 -44.68
C GLU A 22 -23.28 -4.23 -43.97
N SER A 23 -23.43 -4.49 -42.67
CA SER A 23 -24.08 -3.60 -41.71
C SER A 23 -23.11 -3.37 -40.55
N GLY A 24 -22.99 -2.10 -40.15
CA GLY A 24 -21.83 -1.53 -39.49
C GLY A 24 -21.41 -2.15 -38.15
N LYS A 25 -20.10 -2.09 -37.89
CA LYS A 25 -19.49 -2.34 -36.58
C LYS A 25 -20.17 -1.48 -35.50
N PRO A 26 -20.54 -2.04 -34.34
CA PRO A 26 -20.79 -1.23 -33.15
C PRO A 26 -19.48 -0.54 -32.78
N THR A 27 -19.53 0.79 -32.70
CA THR A 27 -18.46 1.62 -32.15
C THR A 27 -18.34 1.31 -30.66
N GLU A 28 -17.12 1.03 -30.19
CA GLU A 28 -16.85 0.88 -28.76
C GLU A 28 -17.30 2.14 -28.02
N PRO A 29 -18.03 2.03 -26.90
CA PRO A 29 -18.28 3.18 -26.04
C PRO A 29 -16.93 3.63 -25.46
N GLY A 30 -16.53 4.84 -25.83
CA GLY A 30 -15.29 5.46 -25.38
C GLY A 30 -15.17 5.44 -23.86
N ARG A 31 -13.93 5.22 -23.40
CA ARG A 31 -13.49 5.35 -22.01
C ARG A 31 -14.12 6.60 -21.39
N PRO A 32 -14.86 6.50 -20.27
CA PRO A 32 -15.34 7.69 -19.59
C PRO A 32 -14.12 8.49 -19.14
N SER A 33 -14.06 9.75 -19.59
CA SER A 33 -13.12 10.74 -19.08
C SER A 33 -13.35 10.93 -17.59
N GLU A 34 -12.27 11.06 -16.81
CA GLU A 34 -12.30 11.52 -15.43
C GLU A 34 -13.16 12.79 -15.33
N SER A 35 -14.40 12.63 -14.90
CA SER A 35 -15.31 13.73 -14.63
C SER A 35 -15.05 14.19 -13.20
N GLY A 36 -14.71 15.47 -13.08
CA GLY A 36 -14.11 16.08 -11.92
C GLY A 36 -14.82 15.81 -10.59
N LYS A 37 -14.05 15.31 -9.64
CA LYS A 37 -14.34 15.50 -8.21
C LYS A 37 -13.91 16.92 -7.82
N PRO A 38 -14.61 17.60 -6.89
CA PRO A 38 -14.11 18.85 -6.33
C PRO A 38 -12.72 18.61 -5.76
N SER A 39 -11.73 19.38 -6.19
CA SER A 39 -10.42 19.40 -5.53
C SER A 39 -10.63 19.82 -4.08
N GLU A 40 -10.16 19.02 -3.14
CA GLU A 40 -10.12 19.42 -1.74
C GLU A 40 -9.35 20.75 -1.62
N PRO A 41 -9.66 21.60 -0.63
CA PRO A 41 -8.88 22.81 -0.41
C PRO A 41 -7.41 22.44 -0.20
N ALA A 42 -6.54 22.99 -1.05
CA ALA A 42 -5.10 22.81 -0.97
C ALA A 42 -4.50 23.79 0.04
N GLY A 43 -3.41 23.40 0.69
CA GLY A 43 -2.66 24.25 1.62
C GLY A 43 -2.60 23.74 3.07
N PRO A 44 -1.82 24.42 3.92
CA PRO A 44 -1.50 23.98 5.28
C PRO A 44 -2.73 23.92 6.20
N ASP A 45 -3.60 24.92 6.17
CA ASP A 45 -4.81 24.93 7.00
C ASP A 45 -5.72 23.72 6.72
N ALA A 46 -5.82 23.33 5.45
CA ALA A 46 -6.61 22.17 5.05
C ALA A 46 -5.93 20.85 5.42
N TYR A 47 -4.58 20.82 5.42
CA TYR A 47 -3.81 19.69 5.91
C TYR A 47 -4.05 19.49 7.41
N GLU A 48 -3.78 20.51 8.23
CA GLU A 48 -3.95 20.46 9.69
C GLU A 48 -5.39 20.07 10.07
N SER A 49 -6.38 20.67 9.42
CA SER A 49 -7.79 20.32 9.63
C SER A 49 -8.07 18.85 9.31
N TYR A 50 -7.48 18.32 8.23
CA TYR A 50 -7.69 16.92 7.86
C TYR A 50 -6.96 15.96 8.82
N ARG A 51 -5.73 16.30 9.24
CA ARG A 51 -4.99 15.52 10.23
C ARG A 51 -5.74 15.42 11.55
N LYS A 52 -6.44 16.49 11.96
CA LYS A 52 -7.36 16.44 13.11
C LYS A 52 -8.50 15.43 12.89
N THR A 53 -9.15 15.44 11.72
CA THR A 53 -10.20 14.44 11.38
C THR A 53 -9.67 13.01 11.47
N VAL A 54 -8.47 12.76 10.93
CA VAL A 54 -7.82 11.44 10.97
C VAL A 54 -7.53 11.03 12.43
N ALA A 55 -6.94 11.93 13.24
CA ALA A 55 -6.66 11.69 14.65
C ALA A 55 -7.93 11.37 15.45
N ASP A 56 -8.97 12.19 15.31
CA ASP A 56 -10.25 12.00 16.00
C ASP A 56 -10.91 10.66 15.63
N SER A 57 -10.90 10.31 14.34
CA SER A 57 -11.37 9.01 13.86
C SER A 57 -10.60 7.87 14.53
N PHE A 58 -9.28 7.81 14.35
CA PHE A 58 -8.49 6.71 14.91
C PHE A 58 -8.57 6.63 16.43
N GLN A 59 -8.66 7.76 17.14
CA GLN A 59 -8.86 7.79 18.58
C GLN A 59 -10.16 7.06 18.95
N GLN A 60 -11.25 7.31 18.23
CA GLN A 60 -12.52 6.61 18.44
C GLN A 60 -12.37 5.10 18.17
N TRP A 61 -11.67 4.71 17.10
CA TRP A 61 -11.45 3.29 16.77
C TRP A 61 -10.65 2.55 17.85
N TYR A 62 -9.52 3.11 18.29
CA TYR A 62 -8.70 2.51 19.36
C TYR A 62 -9.43 2.47 20.70
N SER A 63 -10.15 3.53 21.07
CA SER A 63 -10.90 3.61 22.34
C SER A 63 -12.08 2.62 22.39
N SER A 64 -12.58 2.20 21.22
CA SER A 64 -13.67 1.23 21.11
C SER A 64 -13.19 -0.21 20.83
N GLY A 65 -11.87 -0.45 20.82
CA GLY A 65 -11.29 -1.76 20.53
C GLY A 65 -11.63 -2.30 19.14
N ARG A 66 -11.89 -1.40 18.17
CA ARG A 66 -12.23 -1.76 16.79
C ARG A 66 -11.01 -1.82 15.87
N ASP A 67 -9.82 -1.76 16.43
CA ASP A 67 -8.54 -1.78 15.71
C ASP A 67 -8.12 -3.19 15.26
N SER A 68 -8.96 -3.81 14.42
CA SER A 68 -8.73 -5.17 13.91
C SER A 68 -7.45 -5.32 13.07
N TRP A 69 -6.83 -4.21 12.68
CA TRP A 69 -5.55 -4.17 11.97
C TRP A 69 -4.33 -4.40 12.89
N SER A 70 -4.49 -4.30 14.20
CA SER A 70 -3.38 -4.33 15.16
C SER A 70 -2.72 -5.72 15.34
N LYS A 71 -3.43 -6.82 15.05
CA LYS A 71 -2.96 -8.21 15.28
C LYS A 71 -3.55 -9.20 14.27
N GLY A 72 -2.93 -10.38 14.14
CA GLY A 72 -3.48 -11.54 13.43
C GLY A 72 -2.64 -11.98 12.23
N GLY A 73 -2.94 -13.17 11.68
CA GLY A 73 -2.09 -13.83 10.67
C GLY A 73 -1.89 -13.05 9.37
N VAL A 74 -2.87 -12.23 8.97
CA VAL A 74 -2.72 -11.31 7.82
C VAL A 74 -1.61 -10.29 8.07
N LYS A 75 -1.54 -9.73 9.29
CA LYS A 75 -0.51 -8.77 9.68
C LYS A 75 0.86 -9.44 9.74
N SER A 76 0.94 -10.68 10.22
CA SER A 76 2.19 -11.45 10.28
C SER A 76 2.83 -11.64 8.89
N ARG A 77 2.04 -11.95 7.86
CA ARG A 77 2.56 -12.08 6.49
C ARG A 77 3.08 -10.76 5.91
N VAL A 78 2.37 -9.66 6.19
CA VAL A 78 2.85 -8.31 5.84
C VAL A 78 4.17 -8.01 6.55
N THR A 79 4.30 -8.34 7.85
CA THR A 79 5.56 -8.18 8.59
C THR A 79 6.69 -8.99 7.97
N GLU A 80 6.45 -10.25 7.62
CA GLU A 80 7.45 -11.15 7.04
C GLU A 80 8.10 -10.55 5.79
N PHE A 81 7.29 -10.11 4.82
CA PHE A 81 7.78 -9.43 3.61
C PHE A 81 8.61 -8.18 3.93
N ILE A 82 8.17 -7.36 4.91
CA ILE A 82 8.87 -6.14 5.30
C ILE A 82 10.24 -6.46 5.91
N VAL A 83 10.30 -7.49 6.78
CA VAL A 83 11.54 -7.95 7.41
C VAL A 83 12.51 -8.49 6.36
N GLU A 84 12.02 -9.28 5.40
CA GLU A 84 12.83 -9.82 4.29
C GLU A 84 13.34 -8.72 3.35
N SER A 85 12.57 -7.65 3.16
CA SER A 85 12.93 -6.49 2.35
C SER A 85 13.93 -5.55 3.04
N ALA A 86 14.16 -5.70 4.34
CA ALA A 86 15.02 -4.81 5.10
C ALA A 86 16.49 -4.92 4.61
N PRO A 87 17.20 -3.80 4.43
CA PRO A 87 18.60 -3.86 3.99
C PRO A 87 19.47 -4.53 5.06
N ALA A 88 20.63 -5.05 4.64
CA ALA A 88 21.61 -5.57 5.59
C ALA A 88 22.06 -4.49 6.59
N ALA A 89 22.20 -4.87 7.86
CA ALA A 89 22.81 -4.00 8.87
C ALA A 89 24.28 -3.74 8.52
N ALA A 90 24.75 -2.52 8.76
CA ALA A 90 26.18 -2.24 8.68
C ALA A 90 26.92 -3.01 9.80
N PRO A 91 28.15 -3.51 9.56
CA PRO A 91 28.89 -4.26 10.57
C PRO A 91 29.00 -3.50 11.90
N GLY A 92 28.58 -4.16 12.98
CA GLY A 92 28.63 -3.61 14.34
C GLY A 92 27.62 -2.49 14.62
N LYS A 93 26.61 -2.29 13.76
CA LYS A 93 25.54 -1.31 13.98
C LYS A 93 24.18 -1.99 13.84
N ARG A 94 23.24 -1.62 14.70
CA ARG A 94 21.82 -1.94 14.50
C ARG A 94 21.25 -1.13 13.35
N ARG A 95 20.19 -1.66 12.72
CA ARG A 95 19.39 -0.91 11.75
C ARG A 95 18.62 0.18 12.46
N ARG A 96 18.45 1.32 11.81
CA ARG A 96 17.52 2.36 12.24
C ARG A 96 16.23 2.25 11.44
N VAL A 97 15.12 2.01 12.14
CA VAL A 97 13.81 1.79 11.53
C VAL A 97 12.83 2.86 11.99
N LEU A 98 12.03 3.38 11.08
CA LEU A 98 10.87 4.23 11.39
C LEU A 98 9.59 3.49 10.99
N ASP A 99 8.71 3.27 11.96
CA ASP A 99 7.37 2.71 11.76
C ASP A 99 6.32 3.84 11.80
N ILE A 100 5.76 4.17 10.64
CA ILE A 100 4.90 5.32 10.39
C ILE A 100 3.44 4.91 10.60
N GLY A 101 2.76 5.55 11.55
CA GLY A 101 1.42 5.13 11.97
C GLY A 101 1.48 3.81 12.75
N CYS A 102 2.38 3.73 13.73
CA CYS A 102 2.70 2.47 14.41
C CYS A 102 1.55 1.90 15.26
N GLY A 103 0.51 2.70 15.54
CA GLY A 103 -0.63 2.31 16.36
C GLY A 103 -0.20 1.79 17.72
N ARG A 104 -0.63 0.58 18.07
CA ARG A 104 -0.27 -0.06 19.35
C ARG A 104 1.19 -0.52 19.43
N GLY A 105 1.95 -0.49 18.34
CA GLY A 105 3.38 -0.82 18.37
C GLY A 105 3.70 -2.32 18.38
N TYR A 106 2.74 -3.21 18.11
CA TYR A 106 3.01 -4.66 18.00
C TYR A 106 4.00 -4.96 16.87
N GLN A 107 3.76 -4.39 15.68
CA GLN A 107 4.66 -4.57 14.54
C GLN A 107 6.01 -3.87 14.77
N THR A 108 6.00 -2.72 15.44
CA THR A 108 7.22 -2.01 15.85
C THR A 108 8.13 -2.89 16.70
N ALA A 109 7.56 -3.66 17.63
CA ALA A 109 8.29 -4.61 18.45
C ALA A 109 8.82 -5.81 17.65
N GLU A 110 8.04 -6.35 16.71
CA GLU A 110 8.49 -7.39 15.78
C GLU A 110 9.72 -6.91 14.99
N PHE A 111 9.70 -5.68 14.47
CA PHE A 111 10.86 -5.12 13.76
C PHE A 111 12.09 -4.97 14.66
N ALA A 112 11.93 -4.53 15.91
CA ALA A 112 13.06 -4.40 16.82
C ALA A 112 13.68 -5.76 17.13
N GLU A 113 12.85 -6.77 17.35
CA GLU A 113 13.27 -8.11 17.70
C GLU A 113 13.90 -8.84 16.52
N ASP A 114 13.23 -8.91 15.37
CA ASP A 114 13.66 -9.73 14.24
C ASP A 114 14.87 -9.12 13.52
N LEU A 115 14.89 -7.79 13.37
CA LEU A 115 15.95 -7.08 12.66
C LEU A 115 17.13 -6.68 13.54
N ASP A 116 17.05 -6.89 14.86
CA ASP A 116 17.98 -6.31 15.86
C ASP A 116 18.20 -4.82 15.56
N ALA A 117 17.10 -4.08 15.68
CA ALA A 117 16.99 -2.70 15.21
C ALA A 117 16.68 -1.71 16.34
N ASP A 118 17.13 -0.48 16.16
CA ASP A 118 16.64 0.67 16.91
C ASP A 118 15.43 1.23 16.16
N VAL A 119 14.24 0.99 16.69
CA VAL A 119 12.97 1.30 16.03
C VAL A 119 12.30 2.49 16.69
N VAL A 120 11.94 3.49 15.87
CA VAL A 120 11.07 4.58 16.27
C VAL A 120 9.65 4.30 15.78
N GLY A 121 8.70 4.11 16.71
CA GLY A 121 7.28 4.08 16.39
C GLY A 121 6.71 5.49 16.43
N LEU A 122 6.18 5.97 15.31
CA LEU A 122 5.58 7.31 15.20
C LEU A 122 4.08 7.17 14.93
N ASP A 123 3.25 7.84 15.71
CA ASP A 123 1.80 7.88 15.47
C ASP A 123 1.21 9.23 15.91
N LEU A 124 0.06 9.59 15.35
CA LEU A 124 -0.71 10.75 15.81
C LEU A 124 -1.20 10.59 17.25
N LEU A 125 -1.37 9.34 17.70
CA LEU A 125 -1.94 8.98 18.98
C LEU A 125 -0.93 8.21 19.85
N ASP A 126 -1.01 8.41 21.17
CA ASP A 126 -0.18 7.74 22.18
C ASP A 126 -0.83 6.43 22.69
N VAL A 127 -1.22 5.56 21.77
CA VAL A 127 -1.98 4.31 22.06
C VAL A 127 -1.10 3.06 22.21
N TRP A 128 0.21 3.25 22.43
CA TRP A 128 1.21 2.19 22.40
C TRP A 128 0.98 1.15 23.51
N ASP A 129 1.09 -0.12 23.13
CA ASP A 129 1.05 -1.30 24.00
C ASP A 129 1.93 -2.42 23.39
N PRO A 130 3.23 -2.14 23.15
CA PRO A 130 4.11 -3.11 22.51
C PRO A 130 4.48 -4.25 23.49
N PRO A 131 4.75 -5.46 22.97
CA PRO A 131 5.39 -6.50 23.77
C PRO A 131 6.83 -6.10 24.12
N ALA A 132 7.41 -6.76 25.11
CA ALA A 132 8.81 -6.60 25.44
C ALA A 132 9.72 -7.09 24.29
N VAL A 133 10.86 -6.44 24.11
CA VAL A 133 11.89 -6.79 23.12
C VAL A 133 13.20 -7.07 23.83
N GLU A 134 13.98 -8.02 23.32
CA GLU A 134 15.26 -8.46 23.89
C GLU A 134 16.45 -8.06 23.02
N ARG A 135 16.30 -8.09 21.69
CA ARG A 135 17.41 -7.85 20.75
C ARG A 135 17.59 -6.36 20.42
N GLY A 136 16.53 -5.69 19.97
CA GLY A 136 16.55 -4.30 19.53
C GLY A 136 16.21 -3.27 20.62
N SER A 137 15.78 -2.09 20.18
CA SER A 137 15.27 -1.03 21.06
C SER A 137 14.03 -0.36 20.48
N LEU A 138 13.17 0.15 21.37
CA LEU A 138 11.93 0.84 21.02
C LEU A 138 11.94 2.27 21.57
N LEU A 139 11.60 3.23 20.71
CA LEU A 139 11.27 4.60 21.09
C LEU A 139 9.96 5.00 20.43
N PHE A 140 8.95 5.35 21.21
CA PHE A 140 7.68 5.85 20.67
C PHE A 140 7.63 7.37 20.71
N ARG A 141 7.04 7.96 19.67
CA ARG A 141 6.79 9.40 19.58
C ARG A 141 5.38 9.66 19.09
N GLN A 142 4.70 10.56 19.78
CA GLN A 142 3.45 11.12 19.29
C GLN A 142 3.78 12.30 18.38
N GLY A 143 3.25 12.32 17.17
CA GLY A 143 3.47 13.42 16.23
C GLY A 143 3.06 13.11 14.81
N ASP A 144 3.17 14.12 13.95
CA ASP A 144 2.96 13.96 12.52
C ASP A 144 4.23 13.45 11.83
N PHE A 145 4.04 12.63 10.79
CA PHE A 145 5.13 12.16 9.94
C PHE A 145 5.80 13.29 9.16
N LEU A 146 5.06 14.27 8.66
CA LEU A 146 5.67 15.38 7.91
C LEU A 146 6.53 16.30 8.78
N ASP A 147 6.31 16.28 10.10
CA ASP A 147 7.07 17.02 11.12
C ASP A 147 8.19 16.17 11.76
N PHE A 148 8.33 14.91 11.36
CA PHE A 148 9.39 14.04 11.86
C PHE A 148 10.68 14.24 11.08
N HIS A 149 11.80 14.47 11.76
CA HIS A 149 13.06 14.87 11.08
C HIS A 149 14.29 14.06 11.49
N ASP A 150 14.13 13.02 12.32
CA ASP A 150 15.25 12.19 12.72
C ASP A 150 15.66 11.27 11.56
N GLY A 151 16.94 11.25 11.23
CA GLY A 151 17.48 10.42 10.16
C GLY A 151 19.00 10.35 10.19
N PRO A 152 19.64 9.69 9.21
CA PRO A 152 19.01 8.86 8.19
C PRO A 152 18.56 7.50 8.75
N MET A 153 17.56 6.90 8.11
CA MET A 153 16.98 5.59 8.42
C MET A 153 17.45 4.52 7.43
N ASP A 154 17.56 3.28 7.89
CA ASP A 154 17.80 2.11 7.05
C ASP A 154 16.50 1.60 6.42
N LEU A 155 15.41 1.61 7.19
CA LEU A 155 14.09 1.12 6.78
C LEU A 155 13.00 2.10 7.24
N LEU A 156 12.11 2.47 6.32
CA LEU A 156 10.83 3.11 6.61
C LEU A 156 9.72 2.08 6.39
N VAL A 157 8.79 2.01 7.33
CA VAL A 157 7.60 1.18 7.23
C VAL A 157 6.37 2.06 7.28
N ASP A 158 5.52 1.97 6.27
CA ASP A 158 4.19 2.57 6.23
C ASP A 158 3.15 1.44 6.18
N GLY A 159 2.74 0.97 7.36
CA GLY A 159 1.96 -0.26 7.54
C GLY A 159 0.46 -0.13 7.29
N GLY A 160 0.01 0.85 6.52
CA GLY A 160 -1.41 1.23 6.37
C GLY A 160 -1.69 2.68 6.75
N CYS A 161 -0.77 3.60 6.46
CA CYS A 161 -0.91 5.02 6.75
C CYS A 161 -1.13 5.84 5.47
N LEU A 162 -0.33 5.62 4.41
CA LEU A 162 -0.41 6.36 3.14
C LEU A 162 -1.84 6.41 2.56
N HIS A 163 -2.54 5.28 2.55
CA HIS A 163 -3.89 5.17 1.98
C HIS A 163 -4.99 5.90 2.76
N HIS A 164 -4.64 6.58 3.86
CA HIS A 164 -5.51 7.44 4.64
C HIS A 164 -5.18 8.93 4.50
N GLN A 165 -4.17 9.28 3.69
CA GLN A 165 -3.79 10.67 3.46
C GLN A 165 -4.64 11.31 2.35
N ARG A 166 -4.71 12.65 2.33
CA ARG A 166 -5.32 13.36 1.19
C ARG A 166 -4.46 13.15 -0.05
N ARG A 167 -5.11 13.20 -1.21
CA ARG A 167 -4.44 12.99 -2.50
C ARG A 167 -3.32 14.00 -2.76
N ASP A 168 -3.49 15.24 -2.30
CA ASP A 168 -2.51 16.31 -2.47
C ASP A 168 -1.27 16.13 -1.58
N ASP A 169 -1.37 15.33 -0.52
CA ASP A 169 -0.28 15.12 0.43
C ASP A 169 0.59 13.91 0.08
N TRP A 170 0.18 13.06 -0.86
CA TRP A 170 0.92 11.83 -1.20
C TRP A 170 2.34 12.10 -1.68
N GLU A 171 2.52 13.05 -2.59
CA GLU A 171 3.84 13.38 -3.11
C GLU A 171 4.71 14.06 -2.04
N PRO A 172 4.24 15.07 -1.28
CA PRO A 172 4.94 15.57 -0.09
C PRO A 172 5.33 14.48 0.92
N TRP A 173 4.43 13.52 1.20
CA TRP A 173 4.66 12.39 2.10
C TRP A 173 5.80 11.50 1.64
N VAL A 174 5.73 11.02 0.40
CA VAL A 174 6.75 10.14 -0.16
C VAL A 174 8.07 10.87 -0.36
N ARG A 175 8.05 12.13 -0.81
CA ARG A 175 9.26 12.94 -0.92
C ARG A 175 9.91 13.19 0.44
N HIS A 176 9.11 13.37 1.49
CA HIS A 176 9.61 13.55 2.85
C HIS A 176 10.33 12.29 3.34
N GLY A 177 9.69 11.11 3.31
CA GLY A 177 10.35 9.89 3.77
C GLY A 177 11.53 9.46 2.89
N ALA A 178 11.51 9.74 1.59
CA ALA A 178 12.66 9.54 0.72
C ALA A 178 13.89 10.31 1.23
N ARG A 179 13.72 11.53 1.78
CA ARG A 179 14.84 12.29 2.39
C ARG A 179 15.34 11.68 3.68
N LEU A 180 14.47 11.03 4.46
CA LEU A 180 14.82 10.37 5.72
C LEU A 180 15.62 9.08 5.51
N LEU A 181 15.46 8.37 4.41
CA LEU A 181 16.23 7.15 4.13
C LEU A 181 17.69 7.45 3.80
N ARG A 182 18.66 6.65 4.23
CA ARG A 182 20.01 6.73 3.62
C ARG A 182 19.96 6.22 2.16
N PRO A 183 20.97 6.53 1.32
CA PRO A 183 21.17 5.80 0.06
C PRO A 183 21.20 4.27 0.29
N GLY A 184 20.46 3.53 -0.52
CA GLY A 184 20.24 2.09 -0.38
C GLY A 184 19.40 1.69 0.84
N GLY A 185 18.74 2.63 1.51
CA GLY A 185 17.69 2.34 2.48
C GLY A 185 16.39 1.96 1.77
N VAL A 186 15.50 1.27 2.48
CA VAL A 186 14.26 0.73 1.91
C VAL A 186 13.04 1.40 2.53
N TRP A 187 12.02 1.69 1.72
CA TRP A 187 10.67 1.99 2.20
C TRP A 187 9.77 0.80 1.85
N ALA A 188 9.20 0.14 2.86
CA ALA A 188 8.12 -0.81 2.67
C ALA A 188 6.76 -0.19 3.01
N VAL A 189 5.81 -0.25 2.09
CA VAL A 189 4.48 0.38 2.21
C VAL A 189 3.38 -0.65 1.96
N ASN A 190 2.41 -0.72 2.87
CA ASN A 190 1.27 -1.63 2.79
C ASN A 190 -0.02 -0.84 2.60
N ILE A 191 -0.76 -1.13 1.52
CA ILE A 191 -1.98 -0.39 1.14
C ILE A 191 -3.15 -1.33 0.84
N PHE A 192 -4.36 -0.79 0.68
CA PHE A 192 -5.50 -1.57 0.20
C PHE A 192 -5.41 -1.70 -1.32
N LEU A 193 -5.28 -2.93 -1.82
CA LEU A 193 -5.24 -3.19 -3.25
C LEU A 193 -6.64 -2.98 -3.84
N SER A 194 -6.72 -2.19 -4.91
CA SER A 194 -7.93 -2.03 -5.70
C SER A 194 -8.28 -3.34 -6.41
N PRO A 195 -9.49 -3.88 -6.24
CA PRO A 195 -9.90 -5.12 -6.90
C PRO A 195 -10.19 -4.92 -8.39
N ASP A 196 -10.43 -3.69 -8.83
CA ASP A 196 -10.91 -3.37 -10.18
C ASP A 196 -9.85 -2.70 -11.05
N GLY A 197 -8.64 -2.48 -10.53
CA GLY A 197 -7.54 -1.86 -11.27
C GLY A 197 -7.62 -0.33 -11.40
N ASP A 198 -8.57 0.31 -10.73
CA ASP A 198 -8.69 1.78 -10.67
C ASP A 198 -8.30 2.32 -9.28
N VAL A 199 -7.73 3.52 -9.23
CA VAL A 199 -7.52 4.23 -7.95
C VAL A 199 -8.85 4.80 -7.48
N VAL A 200 -9.33 4.35 -6.32
CA VAL A 200 -10.64 4.73 -5.78
C VAL A 200 -10.50 5.22 -4.36
N THR A 201 -11.13 6.35 -4.03
CA THR A 201 -11.34 6.77 -2.64
C THR A 201 -12.72 6.34 -2.17
N LYS A 202 -12.76 5.72 -0.99
CA LYS A 202 -13.95 5.47 -0.20
C LYS A 202 -13.96 6.48 0.95
N GLN A 203 -14.92 7.40 0.93
CA GLN A 203 -15.10 8.31 2.04
C GLN A 203 -15.82 7.57 3.17
N LEU A 204 -15.17 7.46 4.32
CA LEU A 204 -15.74 6.76 5.47
C LEU A 204 -16.69 7.68 6.24
N ALA A 205 -17.64 7.08 6.97
CA ALA A 205 -18.62 7.83 7.76
C ALA A 205 -17.99 8.69 8.88
N ASP A 206 -16.75 8.37 9.27
CA ASP A 206 -15.94 9.13 10.23
C ASP A 206 -15.10 10.25 9.57
N GLY A 207 -15.34 10.53 8.28
CA GLY A 207 -14.70 11.61 7.54
C GLY A 207 -13.30 11.28 6.99
N ARG A 208 -12.75 10.11 7.33
CA ARG A 208 -11.42 9.68 6.85
C ARG A 208 -11.49 9.17 5.41
N HIS A 209 -10.40 9.39 4.67
CA HIS A 209 -10.21 8.82 3.34
C HIS A 209 -9.76 7.38 3.48
N ASN A 210 -10.26 6.51 2.61
CA ASN A 210 -9.79 5.16 2.50
C ASN A 210 -9.55 4.87 1.02
N TRP A 211 -8.29 4.96 0.60
CA TRP A 211 -7.91 4.76 -0.78
C TRP A 211 -7.62 3.29 -1.07
N TRP A 212 -8.21 2.81 -2.15
CA TRP A 212 -7.85 1.56 -2.80
C TRP A 212 -6.97 1.91 -3.98
N LEU A 213 -5.75 1.40 -3.99
CA LEU A 213 -4.69 1.79 -4.90
C LEU A 213 -4.26 0.61 -5.77
N THR A 214 -3.60 0.92 -6.88
CA THR A 214 -2.96 -0.07 -7.75
C THR A 214 -1.46 -0.08 -7.53
N GLU A 215 -0.81 -1.20 -7.86
CA GLU A 215 0.67 -1.28 -7.88
C GLU A 215 1.25 -0.18 -8.77
N GLU A 216 0.70 0.00 -9.98
CA GLU A 216 1.15 1.01 -10.95
C GLU A 216 1.13 2.43 -10.36
N ALA A 217 0.05 2.83 -9.70
CA ALA A 217 -0.08 4.17 -9.13
C ALA A 217 0.90 4.41 -7.97
N VAL A 218 1.08 3.42 -7.09
CA VAL A 218 2.01 3.53 -5.96
C VAL A 218 3.45 3.52 -6.45
N THR A 219 3.79 2.64 -7.40
CA THR A 219 5.12 2.57 -7.99
C THR A 219 5.48 3.87 -8.70
N ALA A 220 4.60 4.41 -9.54
CA ALA A 220 4.84 5.68 -10.22
C ALA A 220 5.06 6.84 -9.23
N LEU A 221 4.30 6.88 -8.13
CA LEU A 221 4.45 7.89 -7.07
C LEU A 221 5.83 7.80 -6.39
N PHE A 222 6.28 6.59 -6.06
CA PHE A 222 7.56 6.36 -5.37
C PHE A 222 8.76 6.59 -6.29
N GLU A 223 8.68 6.14 -7.54
CA GLU A 223 9.73 6.35 -8.54
C GLU A 223 9.92 7.84 -8.88
N ALA A 224 8.84 8.60 -8.96
CA ALA A 224 8.88 10.06 -9.11
C ALA A 224 9.61 10.76 -7.94
N CYS A 225 9.73 10.10 -6.80
CA CYS A 225 10.44 10.57 -5.61
C CYS A 225 11.84 9.95 -5.43
N GLY A 226 12.37 9.27 -6.45
CA GLY A 226 13.74 8.71 -6.44
C GLY A 226 13.88 7.37 -5.70
N LEU A 227 12.77 6.67 -5.46
CA LEU A 227 12.72 5.35 -4.86
C LEU A 227 12.45 4.30 -5.95
N ALA A 228 13.39 3.38 -6.18
CA ALA A 228 13.24 2.35 -7.20
C ALA A 228 12.46 1.15 -6.65
N PHE A 229 11.48 0.65 -7.42
CA PHE A 229 10.74 -0.56 -7.04
C PHE A 229 11.66 -1.77 -6.88
N SER A 230 11.48 -2.54 -5.81
CA SER A 230 12.29 -3.72 -5.52
C SER A 230 11.48 -5.00 -5.26
N GLY A 231 10.16 -4.91 -5.10
CA GLY A 231 9.30 -6.09 -4.98
C GLY A 231 7.93 -5.76 -4.39
N SER A 232 6.99 -6.69 -4.54
CA SER A 232 5.64 -6.60 -3.95
C SER A 232 5.12 -7.97 -3.53
N GLU A 233 4.16 -7.95 -2.61
CA GLU A 233 3.38 -9.12 -2.21
C GLU A 233 1.91 -8.74 -2.00
N GLU A 234 1.01 -9.54 -2.57
CA GLU A 234 -0.42 -9.49 -2.25
C GLU A 234 -0.75 -10.38 -1.06
N VAL A 235 -1.49 -9.84 -0.10
CA VAL A 235 -1.94 -10.58 1.08
C VAL A 235 -3.46 -10.55 1.15
N ASP A 236 -4.08 -11.73 1.03
CA ASP A 236 -5.52 -11.88 1.20
C ASP A 236 -5.94 -11.51 2.63
N ARG A 237 -6.90 -10.59 2.74
CA ARG A 237 -7.43 -10.18 4.06
C ARG A 237 -8.50 -11.13 4.59
N ASN A 238 -8.92 -12.11 3.78
CA ASN A 238 -10.03 -13.01 4.06
C ASN A 238 -11.30 -12.26 4.50
N PHE A 239 -11.54 -11.10 3.90
CA PHE A 239 -12.63 -10.18 4.24
C PHE A 239 -13.32 -9.69 2.97
N GLN A 240 -14.65 -9.76 2.94
CA GLN A 240 -15.45 -9.24 1.84
C GLN A 240 -16.02 -7.87 2.17
N TYR A 241 -16.02 -6.99 1.17
CA TYR A 241 -16.66 -5.68 1.24
C TYR A 241 -17.15 -5.27 -0.14
N GLU A 242 -18.41 -4.81 -0.22
CA GLU A 242 -19.04 -4.38 -1.47
C GLU A 242 -18.94 -5.38 -2.64
N GLY A 243 -18.92 -6.68 -2.33
CA GLY A 243 -18.83 -7.75 -3.35
C GLY A 243 -17.41 -8.15 -3.75
N HIS A 244 -16.38 -7.54 -3.17
CA HIS A 244 -14.98 -7.86 -3.44
C HIS A 244 -14.32 -8.53 -2.24
N TRP A 245 -13.46 -9.51 -2.51
CA TRP A 245 -12.49 -9.99 -1.52
C TRP A 245 -11.34 -8.99 -1.45
N LEU A 246 -11.20 -8.35 -0.29
CA LEU A 246 -10.19 -7.31 -0.12
C LEU A 246 -8.82 -7.93 0.08
N LYS A 247 -7.82 -7.31 -0.54
CA LYS A 247 -6.41 -7.65 -0.40
C LYS A 247 -5.63 -6.47 0.12
N TYR A 248 -4.54 -6.76 0.80
CA TYR A 248 -3.43 -5.84 0.96
C TYR A 248 -2.45 -6.03 -0.19
N LEU A 249 -1.77 -4.95 -0.58
CA LEU A 249 -0.57 -4.99 -1.39
C LEU A 249 0.54 -4.33 -0.57
N THR A 250 1.59 -5.10 -0.29
CA THR A 250 2.81 -4.58 0.32
C THR A 250 3.86 -4.42 -0.77
N LEU A 251 4.49 -3.26 -0.86
CA LEU A 251 5.52 -2.95 -1.83
C LEU A 251 6.79 -2.49 -1.12
N ALA A 252 7.95 -2.81 -1.66
CA ALA A 252 9.25 -2.33 -1.19
C ALA A 252 9.92 -1.49 -2.28
N PHE A 253 10.51 -0.37 -1.86
CA PHE A 253 11.25 0.54 -2.73
C PHE A 253 12.60 0.91 -2.12
N THR A 254 13.65 0.94 -2.93
CA THR A 254 15.01 1.28 -2.50
C THR A 254 15.38 2.71 -2.88
N ARG A 255 15.91 3.51 -1.93
CA ARG A 255 16.44 4.84 -2.21
C ARG A 255 17.68 4.75 -3.10
N THR A 256 17.58 5.29 -4.31
CA THR A 256 18.70 5.32 -5.25
C THR A 256 19.79 6.30 -4.80
N SER A 257 21.04 5.99 -5.13
CA SER A 257 22.22 6.78 -4.74
C SER A 257 22.33 8.14 -5.44
N GLY A 258 21.41 8.46 -6.37
CA GLY A 258 21.59 9.51 -7.38
C GLY A 258 20.68 10.74 -7.27
N GLY A 259 19.84 10.86 -6.24
CA GLY A 259 18.96 12.03 -6.08
C GLY A 259 19.53 13.04 -5.08
N GLU A 260 20.33 14.00 -5.55
CA GLU A 260 20.29 15.31 -4.89
C GLU A 260 18.88 15.88 -5.12
N PRO A 261 18.21 16.44 -4.09
CA PRO A 261 16.96 17.14 -4.33
C PRO A 261 17.26 18.30 -5.28
N CYS A 262 16.60 18.32 -6.44
CA CYS A 262 16.56 19.50 -7.28
C CYS A 262 15.89 20.60 -6.44
N ILE A 263 16.70 21.51 -5.91
CA ILE A 263 16.21 22.69 -5.20
C ILE A 263 15.67 23.61 -6.29
N SER A 264 14.35 23.71 -6.42
CA SER A 264 13.66 24.79 -7.12
C SER A 264 12.83 25.59 -6.15
#